data_AF-G4YSA9-F1
#
_entry.id   AF-G4YSA9-F1
#
_cell.length_a   1.000
_cell.length_b   1.000
_cell.length_c   1.000
_cell.angle_alpha   90.00
_cell.angle_beta   90.00
_cell.angle_gamma   90.00
#
_symmetry.space_group_name_H-M   'P 1'
#
loop_
_entity.id
_entity.type
_entity.pdbx_description
1 polymer ?
#
loop_
_entity_poly.entity_id
_entity_poly.type
_entity_poly.pdbx_seq_one_letter_code
_entity_poly.pdbx_strand_id
1 'polypeptide(L)' 'MCNPIEGCFSVLKAAIKRYLALSHDDMLSAPRGQMTAAHAAAGKLLGQAAEMALHCAQAVVAAKRGEPMVYGT' A
#
# COMPACT_ATOMS: atom_id res chain seq x y z
N MET A 1 9.28 -13.30 15.22
CA MET A 1 8.87 -11.89 15.41
C MET A 1 8.90 -11.23 14.05
N CYS A 2 7.79 -10.68 13.56
CA CYS A 2 7.78 -9.99 12.27
C CYS A 2 8.62 -8.72 12.38
N ASN A 3 9.48 -8.46 11.39
CA ASN A 3 10.20 -7.20 11.29
C ASN A 3 9.14 -6.06 11.25
N PRO A 4 9.33 -4.93 11.96
CA PRO A 4 8.44 -3.77 11.89
C PRO A 4 7.99 -3.43 10.45
N ILE A 5 8.86 -3.61 9.46
CA ILE A 5 8.56 -3.42 8.03
C ILE A 5 7.49 -4.41 7.53
N GLU A 6 7.63 -5.70 7.82
CA GLU A 6 6.66 -6.74 7.46
C GLU A 6 5.32 -6.56 8.21
N GLY A 7 5.39 -6.05 9.45
CA GLY A 7 4.22 -5.66 10.24
C GLY A 7 3.41 -4.56 9.54
N CYS A 8 4.09 -3.52 9.04
CA CYS A 8 3.45 -2.41 8.32
C CYS A 8 2.72 -2.89 7.05
N PHE A 9 3.34 -3.76 6.24
CA PHE A 9 2.68 -4.32 5.05
C PHE A 9 1.49 -5.20 5.40
N SER A 10 1.57 -5.95 6.49
CA SER A 10 0.47 -6.80 6.96
C SER A 10 -0.74 -5.95 7.39
N VAL A 11 -0.49 -4.85 8.10
CA VAL A 11 -1.53 -3.88 8.49
C VAL A 11 -2.14 -3.19 7.28
N LEU A 12 -1.31 -2.69 6.35
CA LEU A 12 -1.79 -2.06 5.11
C LEU A 12 -2.63 -3.02 4.27
N LYS A 13 -2.15 -4.26 4.09
CA LYS A 13 -2.87 -5.32 3.38
C LYS A 13 -4.21 -5.64 4.04
N ALA A 14 -4.28 -5.70 5.36
CA ALA A 14 -5.53 -5.93 6.09
C ALA A 14 -6.51 -4.76 5.91
N ALA A 15 -6.02 -3.51 5.95
CA ALA A 15 -6.84 -2.32 5.72
C ALA A 15 -7.42 -2.28 4.30
N ILE A 16 -6.61 -2.56 3.26
CA ILE A 16 -7.06 -2.63 1.87
C ILE A 16 -8.12 -3.73 1.72
N LYS A 17 -7.88 -4.92 2.28
CA LYS A 17 -8.86 -6.02 2.24
C LYS A 17 -10.19 -5.65 2.89
N ARG A 18 -10.16 -4.99 4.05
CA ARG A 18 -11.40 -4.52 4.72
C ARG A 18 -12.14 -3.50 3.87
N TYR A 19 -11.43 -2.52 3.31
CA TYR A 19 -12.04 -1.52 2.44
C TYR A 19 -12.70 -2.15 1.21
N LEU A 20 -12.00 -3.09 0.56
CA LEU A 20 -12.54 -3.80 -0.60
C LEU A 20 -13.74 -4.68 -0.25
N ALA A 21 -13.72 -5.37 0.90
CA ALA A 21 -14.85 -6.18 1.35
C ALA A 21 -16.09 -5.33 1.66
N LEU A 22 -15.91 -4.15 2.26
CA LEU A 22 -17.00 -3.23 2.58
C LEU A 22 -17.55 -2.52 1.34
N SER A 23 -16.69 -2.19 0.38
CA SER A 23 -17.07 -1.47 -0.84
C SER A 23 -17.52 -2.41 -1.97
N HIS A 24 -17.50 -3.73 -1.76
CA HIS A 24 -17.66 -4.72 -2.83
C HIS A 24 -19.01 -4.60 -3.54
N ASP A 25 -20.11 -4.52 -2.78
CA ASP A 25 -21.45 -4.42 -3.35
C ASP A 25 -21.68 -3.08 -4.06
N ASP A 26 -21.16 -1.99 -3.51
CA ASP A 26 -21.21 -0.65 -4.14
C ASP A 26 -20.41 -0.59 -5.44
N MET A 27 -19.25 -1.27 -5.50
CA MET A 27 -18.45 -1.39 -6.73
C MET A 27 -19.15 -2.21 -7.81
N LEU A 28 -19.92 -3.24 -7.42
CA LEU A 28 -20.63 -4.10 -8.37
C LEU A 28 -21.94 -3.50 -8.88
N SER A 29 -22.58 -2.64 -8.08
CA SER A 29 -23.87 -2.01 -8.41
C SER A 29 -23.73 -0.65 -9.11
N ALA A 30 -22.55 -0.02 -9.07
CA ALA A 30 -22.29 1.21 -9.80
C ALA A 30 -22.20 0.98 -11.32
N PRO A 31 -22.86 1.80 -12.17
CA PRO A 31 -22.64 1.78 -13.61
C PRO A 31 -21.16 2.04 -13.90
N ARG A 32 -20.53 1.18 -14.73
CA ARG A 32 -19.07 1.20 -15.04
C ARG A 32 -18.49 2.58 -15.42
N GLY A 33 -19.34 3.56 -15.78
CA GLY A 33 -18.95 4.93 -16.15
C GLY A 33 -18.87 5.97 -15.01
N GLN A 34 -19.34 5.70 -13.78
CA GLN A 34 -19.34 6.71 -12.69
C GLN A 34 -18.23 6.53 -11.65
N MET A 35 -17.47 5.43 -11.68
CA MET A 35 -16.43 5.13 -10.69
C MET A 35 -15.07 5.80 -10.95
N THR A 36 -15.00 6.88 -11.74
CA THR A 36 -13.73 7.50 -12.14
C THR A 36 -12.97 8.08 -10.94
N ALA A 37 -13.66 8.75 -10.02
CA ALA A 37 -13.03 9.34 -8.83
C ALA A 37 -12.56 8.28 -7.82
N ALA A 38 -13.38 7.26 -7.57
CA ALA A 38 -13.02 6.15 -6.67
C ALA A 38 -11.89 5.29 -7.25
N HIS A 39 -11.90 4.99 -8.56
CA HIS A 39 -10.78 4.32 -9.22
C HIS A 39 -9.51 5.16 -9.24
N ALA A 40 -9.61 6.47 -9.46
CA ALA A 40 -8.45 7.36 -9.42
C ALA A 40 -7.86 7.44 -8.00
N ALA A 41 -8.71 7.55 -6.98
CA ALA A 41 -8.28 7.54 -5.58
C ALA A 41 -7.65 6.19 -5.18
N ALA A 42 -8.26 5.07 -5.58
CA ALA A 42 -7.70 3.74 -5.37
C ALA A 42 -6.38 3.55 -6.12
N GLY A 43 -6.27 4.02 -7.36
CA GLY A 43 -5.03 4.01 -8.15
C GLY A 43 -3.92 4.83 -7.51
N LYS A 44 -4.25 6.01 -6.97
CA LYS A 44 -3.30 6.85 -6.22
C LYS A 44 -2.82 6.17 -4.94
N LEU A 45 -3.72 5.57 -4.16
CA LEU A 45 -3.37 4.82 -2.95
C LEU A 45 -2.50 3.59 -3.27
N LEU A 46 -2.81 2.87 -4.34
CA LEU A 46 -2.00 1.75 -4.82
C LEU A 46 -0.62 2.21 -5.29
N GLY A 47 -0.52 3.35 -5.98
CA GLY A 47 0.75 3.96 -6.38
C GLY A 47 1.62 4.33 -5.18
N GLN A 48 1.05 5.01 -4.20
CA GLN A 48 1.74 5.37 -2.95
C GLN A 48 2.17 4.12 -2.15
N ALA A 49 1.33 3.09 -2.11
CA ALA A 49 1.67 1.82 -1.49
C ALA A 49 2.81 1.09 -2.22
N ALA A 50 2.86 1.17 -3.55
CA ALA A 50 3.93 0.59 -4.35
C ALA A 50 5.26 1.34 -4.17
N GLU A 51 5.23 2.67 -4.11
CA GLU A 51 6.43 3.49 -3.80
C GLU A 51 6.97 3.17 -2.41
N MET A 52 6.10 3.09 -1.40
CA MET A 52 6.50 2.67 -0.05
C MET A 52 7.07 1.24 -0.04
N ALA A 53 6.46 0.30 -0.78
CA ALA A 53 6.97 -1.07 -0.92
C ALA A 53 8.38 -1.09 -1.49
N LEU A 54 8.65 -0.30 -2.52
CA LEU A 54 9.97 -0.18 -3.12
C LEU A 54 10.98 0.43 -2.12
N HIS A 55 10.62 1.51 -1.44
CA HIS A 55 11.48 2.15 -0.46
C HIS A 55 11.81 1.20 0.70
N CYS A 56 10.83 0.46 1.22
CA CYS A 56 11.06 -0.55 2.24
C CYS A 56 11.98 -1.68 1.74
N ALA A 57 11.81 -2.15 0.51
CA ALA A 57 12.68 -3.17 -0.06
C ALA A 57 14.13 -2.68 -0.20
N GLN A 58 14.32 -1.44 -0.66
CA GLN A 58 15.63 -0.80 -0.75
C GLN A 58 16.28 -0.64 0.63
N ALA A 59 15.53 -0.18 1.63
CA ALA A 59 16.01 -0.06 3.00
C ALA A 59 16.47 -1.40 3.58
N VAL A 60 15.74 -2.49 3.32
CA VAL A 60 16.13 -3.84 3.74
C VAL A 60 17.42 -4.29 3.04
N VAL A 61 17.57 -4.00 1.75
CA VAL A 61 18.80 -4.32 0.99
C VAL A 61 20.00 -3.52 1.51
N ALA A 62 19.82 -2.21 1.75
CA ALA A 62 20.84 -1.33 2.31
C ALA A 62 21.30 -1.82 3.71
N ALA A 63 20.34 -2.17 4.58
CA ALA A 63 20.64 -2.73 5.90
C ALA A 63 21.44 -4.05 5.81
N LYS A 64 21.11 -4.94 4.86
CA LYS A 64 21.89 -6.16 4.61
C LYS A 64 23.31 -5.88 4.13
N ARG A 65 23.53 -4.76 3.45
CA ARG A 65 24.85 -4.31 2.99
C ARG A 65 25.63 -3.52 4.05
N GLY A 66 25.03 -3.27 5.22
CA GLY A 66 25.63 -2.44 6.26
C GLY A 66 25.68 -0.95 5.89
N GLU A 67 24.88 -0.52 4.91
CA GLU A 67 24.79 0.88 4.50
C GLU A 67 24.04 1.68 5.59
N PRO A 68 24.54 2.88 5.95
CA PRO A 68 23.88 3.72 6.94
C PRO A 68 22.50 4.19 6.43
N MET A 69 21.46 3.97 7.24
CA MET A 69 20.10 4.40 6.94
C MET A 69 19.99 5.93 7.04
N VAL A 70 19.70 6.60 5.92
CA VAL A 70 19.46 8.05 5.88
C VAL A 70 17.95 8.28 6.02
N TYR A 71 17.53 8.81 7.17
CA TYR A 71 16.19 9.37 7.33
C TYR A 71 16.21 10.80 6.78
N GLY A 72 15.24 11.17 5.95
CA GLY A 72 15.15 12.53 5.39
C GLY A 72 15.09 13.60 6.49
N THR A 73 15.63 14.78 6.19
CA THR A 73 15.58 15.99 7.04
C THR A 73 14.18 16.57 7.12
#